data_AF-A0A8J4DT92-F1
#
_entry.id   AF-A0A8J4DT92-F1
#
_cell.length_a   1.000
_cell.length_b   1.000
_cell.length_c   1.000
_cell.angle_alpha   90.00
_cell.angle_beta   90.00
_cell.angle_gamma   90.00
#
_symmetry.space_group_name_H-M   'P 1'
#
loop_
_entity.id
_entity.type
_entity.pdbx_description
1 polymer ?
#
loop_
_entity_poly.entity_id
_entity_poly.type
_entity_poly.pdbx_seq_one_letter_code
_entity_poly.pdbx_strand_id
1 'polypeptide(L)'
;MSAYRVGWGEWDEHSQATVSTVDDLDTVLDRVAASRDEDGYGYKAGIFADGATFGPFPVGIEITLGHPDRASVLYTGPEGVGIGYDPALPPWENGPLWFNYNGVPTDYVADRLRLTPTQARDAVREFVQTGKRPTNIEWDDDEE
;
A
#
# COMPACT_ATOMS: atom_id res chain seq x y z
N MET A 1 -15.72 -10.34 7.74
CA MET A 1 -14.73 -9.36 7.27
C MET A 1 -15.44 -8.01 7.24
N SER A 2 -14.82 -6.98 7.80
CA SER A 2 -15.35 -5.61 7.68
C SER A 2 -15.18 -5.13 6.23
N ALA A 3 -16.00 -4.19 5.78
CA ALA A 3 -15.75 -3.52 4.51
C ALA A 3 -14.54 -2.58 4.65
N TYR A 4 -13.74 -2.49 3.58
CA TYR A 4 -12.63 -1.56 3.46
C TYR A 4 -12.81 -0.70 2.23
N ARG A 5 -12.36 0.56 2.30
CA ARG A 5 -12.23 1.44 1.15
C ARG A 5 -10.79 1.39 0.65
N VAL A 6 -10.64 1.10 -0.62
CA VAL A 6 -9.37 1.18 -1.36
C VAL A 6 -9.41 2.46 -2.19
N GLY A 7 -8.42 3.33 -2.02
CA GLY A 7 -8.27 4.56 -2.82
C GLY A 7 -6.88 4.62 -3.45
N TRP A 8 -6.79 5.10 -4.68
CA TRP A 8 -5.54 5.36 -5.41
C TRP A 8 -5.70 6.65 -6.23
N GLY A 9 -4.65 7.11 -6.91
CA GLY A 9 -4.74 8.34 -7.72
C GLY A 9 -5.24 9.53 -6.89
N GLU A 10 -6.27 10.24 -7.36
CA GLU A 10 -6.86 11.41 -6.68
C GLU A 10 -7.94 11.08 -5.63
N TRP A 11 -8.23 9.80 -5.38
CA TRP A 11 -9.25 9.36 -4.43
C TRP A 11 -10.67 9.90 -4.71
N ASP A 12 -10.95 10.17 -5.99
CA ASP A 12 -12.26 10.55 -6.50
C ASP A 12 -13.18 9.33 -6.71
N GLU A 13 -14.36 9.54 -7.30
CA GLU A 13 -15.30 8.46 -7.59
C GLU A 13 -14.80 7.41 -8.58
N HIS A 14 -13.76 7.72 -9.37
CA HIS A 14 -13.19 6.83 -10.37
C HIS A 14 -11.96 6.05 -9.88
N SER A 15 -11.36 6.52 -8.79
CA SER A 15 -10.10 6.03 -8.24
C SER A 15 -10.26 5.47 -6.82
N GLN A 16 -11.44 4.90 -6.55
CA GLN A 16 -11.75 4.21 -5.31
C GLN A 16 -12.68 3.03 -5.50
N ALA A 17 -12.65 2.10 -4.55
CA ALA A 17 -13.56 0.96 -4.47
C ALA A 17 -13.80 0.54 -3.01
N THR A 18 -15.00 0.04 -2.72
CA THR A 18 -15.28 -0.67 -1.48
C THR A 18 -15.08 -2.16 -1.71
N VAL A 19 -14.33 -2.81 -0.82
CA VAL A 19 -14.05 -4.25 -0.86
C VAL A 19 -14.53 -4.90 0.43
N SER A 20 -15.08 -6.10 0.33
CA SER A 20 -15.61 -6.84 1.50
C SER A 20 -15.02 -8.24 1.64
N THR A 21 -14.26 -8.66 0.63
CA THR A 21 -13.58 -9.95 0.54
C THR A 21 -12.15 -9.76 0.04
N VAL A 22 -11.30 -10.76 0.23
CA VAL A 22 -9.93 -10.78 -0.34
C VAL A 22 -9.97 -10.86 -1.86
N ASP A 23 -10.95 -11.56 -2.44
CA ASP A 23 -11.08 -11.66 -3.90
C ASP A 23 -11.44 -10.31 -4.54
N ASP A 24 -12.30 -9.52 -3.87
CA ASP A 24 -12.59 -8.13 -4.29
C ASP A 24 -11.33 -7.27 -4.22
N LEU A 25 -10.57 -7.38 -3.12
CA LEU A 25 -9.31 -6.68 -2.94
C LEU A 25 -8.33 -7.02 -4.07
N ASP A 26 -8.09 -8.30 -4.33
CA ASP A 26 -7.15 -8.75 -5.36
C ASP A 26 -7.55 -8.23 -6.74
N THR A 27 -8.85 -8.27 -7.06
CA THR A 27 -9.40 -7.73 -8.32
C THR A 27 -9.11 -6.22 -8.45
N VAL A 28 -9.27 -5.46 -7.37
CA VAL A 28 -8.95 -4.02 -7.37
C VAL A 28 -7.44 -3.80 -7.50
N LEU A 29 -6.62 -4.51 -6.74
CA LEU A 29 -5.16 -4.37 -6.78
C LEU A 29 -4.57 -4.77 -8.14
N ASP A 30 -5.16 -5.74 -8.84
CA ASP A 30 -4.81 -6.10 -10.22
C ASP A 30 -5.10 -4.97 -11.20
N ARG A 31 -6.30 -4.38 -11.10
CA ARG A 31 -6.65 -3.22 -11.93
C ARG A 31 -5.69 -2.06 -11.69
N VAL A 32 -5.38 -1.74 -10.44
CA VAL A 32 -4.49 -0.62 -10.09
C VAL A 32 -3.05 -0.91 -10.54
N ALA A 33 -2.55 -2.12 -10.33
CA ALA A 33 -1.22 -2.52 -10.80
C ALA A 33 -1.05 -2.48 -12.32
N ALA A 34 -2.14 -2.67 -13.09
CA ALA A 34 -2.16 -2.56 -14.55
C ALA A 34 -2.31 -1.11 -15.06
N SER A 35 -2.84 -0.21 -14.22
CA SER A 35 -3.02 1.21 -14.57
C SER A 35 -1.74 2.03 -14.40
N ARG A 36 -1.66 3.16 -15.11
CA ARG A 36 -0.63 4.18 -14.96
C ARG A 36 -1.27 5.56 -14.98
N ASP A 37 -0.64 6.53 -14.33
CA ASP A 37 -1.04 7.93 -14.44
C ASP A 37 -0.57 8.55 -15.78
N GLU A 38 -0.81 9.85 -15.95
CA GLU A 38 -0.47 10.58 -17.18
C GLU A 38 1.02 10.60 -17.50
N ASP A 39 1.87 10.50 -16.48
CA ASP A 39 3.33 10.46 -16.60
C ASP A 39 3.88 9.02 -16.73
N GLY A 40 3.00 8.01 -16.66
CA GLY A 40 3.37 6.60 -16.77
C GLY A 40 3.82 5.96 -15.46
N TYR A 41 3.57 6.59 -14.31
CA TYR A 41 3.90 6.06 -13.00
C TYR A 41 2.87 5.07 -12.49
N GLY A 42 3.31 4.15 -11.62
CA GLY A 42 2.42 3.31 -10.83
C GLY A 42 1.69 4.13 -9.75
N TYR A 43 0.87 3.47 -8.95
CA TYR A 43 0.10 4.14 -7.90
C TYR A 43 0.52 3.67 -6.51
N LYS A 44 0.41 4.57 -5.54
CA LYS A 44 0.25 4.20 -4.13
C LYS A 44 -1.24 4.13 -3.81
N ALA A 45 -1.68 2.97 -3.35
CA ALA A 45 -3.06 2.75 -2.93
C ALA A 45 -3.13 2.68 -1.40
N GLY A 46 -4.15 3.28 -0.81
CA GLY A 46 -4.47 3.19 0.60
C GLY A 46 -5.70 2.33 0.85
N ILE A 47 -5.67 1.52 1.91
CA ILE A 47 -6.73 0.60 2.30
C ILE A 47 -7.10 0.89 3.76
N PHE A 48 -8.32 1.38 3.96
CA PHE A 48 -8.82 1.85 5.25
C PHE A 48 -10.16 1.20 5.57
N ALA A 49 -10.46 0.95 6.85
CA ALA A 49 -11.77 0.43 7.23
C ALA A 49 -12.88 1.39 6.76
N ASP A 50 -13.97 0.83 6.21
CA ASP A 50 -15.07 1.66 5.71
C ASP A 50 -15.75 2.40 6.87
N GLY A 51 -16.00 3.70 6.68
CA GLY A 51 -16.49 4.58 7.73
C GLY A 51 -15.46 4.93 8.82
N ALA A 52 -14.17 4.59 8.66
CA ALA A 52 -13.12 5.10 9.53
C ALA A 52 -13.17 6.63 9.53
N THR A 53 -13.36 7.23 10.71
CA THR A 53 -13.15 8.66 10.88
C THR A 53 -11.69 8.96 10.58
N PHE A 54 -11.46 9.81 9.58
CA PHE A 54 -10.17 10.43 9.29
C PHE A 54 -9.79 11.36 10.46
N GLY A 55 -9.40 10.77 11.59
CA GLY A 55 -8.61 11.44 12.61
C GLY A 55 -7.16 11.62 12.12
N PRO A 56 -6.25 12.12 12.96
CA PRO A 56 -4.86 12.33 12.54
C PRO A 56 -4.14 11.04 12.09
N PHE A 57 -4.61 9.86 12.51
CA PHE A 57 -4.06 8.55 12.14
C PHE A 57 -5.18 7.50 11.99
N PRO A 58 -5.88 7.41 10.84
CA PRO A 58 -6.83 6.33 10.61
C PRO A 58 -6.09 4.99 10.52
N VAL A 59 -6.64 3.94 11.12
CA VAL A 59 -6.09 2.59 10.98
C VAL A 59 -6.17 2.17 9.53
N GLY A 60 -5.03 1.87 8.92
CA GLY A 60 -4.95 1.58 7.50
C GLY A 60 -3.60 1.03 7.08
N ILE A 61 -3.57 0.54 5.85
CA ILE A 61 -2.36 0.06 5.19
C ILE A 61 -2.29 0.66 3.80
N GLU A 62 -1.11 1.08 3.39
CA GLU A 62 -0.84 1.58 2.06
C GLU A 62 0.13 0.66 1.33
N ILE A 63 0.02 0.58 0.01
CA ILE A 63 0.82 -0.28 -0.86
C ILE A 63 1.18 0.44 -2.16
N THR A 64 2.42 0.31 -2.62
CA THR A 64 2.80 0.73 -3.97
C THR A 64 2.59 -0.38 -5.00
N LEU A 65 2.08 -0.01 -6.18
CA LEU A 65 1.63 -0.92 -7.23
C LEU A 65 2.15 -0.44 -8.59
N GLY A 66 2.60 -1.38 -9.43
CA GLY A 66 2.97 -1.12 -10.82
C GLY A 66 4.45 -1.38 -11.17
N HIS A 67 5.34 -1.48 -10.18
CA HIS A 67 6.72 -1.92 -10.43
C HIS A 67 6.81 -3.47 -10.36
N PRO A 68 7.51 -4.14 -11.29
CA PRO A 68 7.51 -5.61 -11.38
C PRO A 68 8.25 -6.31 -10.23
N ASP A 69 9.28 -5.68 -9.67
CA ASP A 69 10.20 -6.35 -8.74
C ASP A 69 10.15 -5.79 -7.32
N ARG A 70 9.52 -4.62 -7.13
CA ARG A 70 9.64 -3.81 -5.91
C ARG A 70 8.29 -3.25 -5.52
N ALA A 71 8.02 -3.26 -4.24
CA ALA A 71 6.86 -2.65 -3.63
C ALA A 71 7.24 -2.09 -2.26
N SER A 72 6.37 -1.25 -1.73
CA SER A 72 6.44 -0.69 -0.39
C SER A 72 5.10 -0.91 0.29
N VAL A 73 5.13 -1.13 1.60
CA VAL A 73 3.94 -1.20 2.45
C VAL A 73 4.15 -0.26 3.64
N LEU A 74 3.17 0.58 3.92
CA LEU A 74 3.14 1.43 5.12
C LEU A 74 1.91 1.07 5.94
N TYR A 75 2.09 0.81 7.22
CA TYR A 75 1.00 0.63 8.17
C TYR A 75 0.88 1.85 9.06
N THR A 76 -0.36 2.24 9.34
CA THR A 76 -0.71 3.24 10.36
C THR A 76 -1.77 2.63 11.27
N GLY A 77 -1.53 2.61 12.58
CA GLY A 77 -2.49 2.07 13.53
C GLY A 77 -2.12 2.30 15.00
N PRO A 78 -2.78 1.60 15.95
CA PRO A 78 -2.53 1.75 17.39
C PRO A 78 -1.09 1.48 17.82
N GLU A 79 -0.36 0.67 17.05
CA GLU A 79 1.05 0.35 17.26
C GLU A 79 2.01 1.43 16.74
N GLY A 80 1.51 2.45 16.05
CA GLY A 80 2.30 3.50 15.43
C GLY A 80 2.27 3.44 13.91
N VAL A 81 3.25 4.13 13.31
CA VAL A 81 3.54 4.06 11.87
C VAL A 81 4.69 3.08 11.69
N GLY A 82 4.66 2.28 10.63
CA GLY A 82 5.84 1.53 10.25
C GLY A 82 5.88 1.15 8.78
N ILE A 83 7.09 0.90 8.30
CA ILE A 83 7.40 0.55 6.92
C ILE A 83 7.75 -0.93 6.87
N GLY A 84 7.03 -1.66 6.01
CA GLY A 84 7.22 -3.09 5.81
C GLY A 84 8.48 -3.39 5.00
N TYR A 85 9.25 -4.38 5.43
CA TYR A 85 10.44 -4.83 4.70
C TYR A 85 10.67 -6.35 4.81
N ASP A 86 11.43 -6.89 3.87
CA ASP A 86 12.02 -8.22 3.92
C ASP A 86 13.55 -8.08 4.15
N PRO A 87 14.09 -8.57 5.28
CA PRO A 87 15.53 -8.48 5.55
C PRO A 87 16.39 -9.20 4.51
N ALA A 88 15.86 -10.23 3.84
CA ALA A 88 16.55 -10.96 2.78
C ALA A 88 16.54 -10.22 1.44
N LEU A 89 15.68 -9.21 1.28
CA LEU A 89 15.60 -8.41 0.08
C LEU A 89 16.48 -7.15 0.24
N PRO A 90 17.56 -7.00 -0.57
CA PRO A 90 18.45 -5.86 -0.43
C PRO A 90 17.75 -4.55 -0.83
N PRO A 91 18.20 -3.40 -0.31
CA PRO A 91 17.74 -2.08 -0.75
C PRO A 91 17.81 -1.90 -2.27
N TRP A 92 16.93 -1.06 -2.81
CA TRP A 92 16.90 -0.79 -4.25
C TRP A 92 17.99 0.19 -4.68
N GLU A 93 18.91 -0.23 -5.54
CA GLU A 93 20.09 0.56 -5.92
C GLU A 93 19.95 1.32 -7.26
N ASN A 94 18.87 1.12 -8.02
CA ASN A 94 18.73 1.69 -9.37
C ASN A 94 18.09 3.09 -9.40
N GLY A 95 18.21 3.87 -8.32
CA GLY A 95 17.61 5.20 -8.18
C GLY A 95 16.15 5.17 -7.71
N PRO A 96 15.52 6.34 -7.48
CA PRO A 96 14.17 6.42 -6.94
C PRO A 96 13.14 5.80 -7.90
N LEU A 97 12.17 5.10 -7.33
CA LEU A 97 10.95 4.73 -8.04
C LEU A 97 9.87 5.78 -7.74
N TRP A 98 9.07 6.11 -8.74
CA TRP A 98 8.02 7.12 -8.62
C TRP A 98 6.65 6.46 -8.65
N PHE A 99 5.79 6.90 -7.74
CA PHE A 99 4.40 6.48 -7.66
C PHE A 99 3.50 7.70 -7.50
N ASN A 100 2.36 7.67 -8.15
CA ASN A 100 1.31 8.65 -7.93
C ASN A 100 0.66 8.41 -6.57
N TYR A 101 0.73 9.41 -5.70
CA TYR A 101 0.09 9.42 -4.40
C TYR A 101 -0.78 10.68 -4.28
N ASN A 102 -2.10 10.51 -4.27
CA ASN A 102 -3.06 11.61 -4.22
C ASN A 102 -2.90 12.63 -5.36
N GLY A 103 -2.64 12.15 -6.58
CA GLY A 103 -2.39 13.00 -7.76
C GLY A 103 -0.97 13.59 -7.82
N VAL A 104 -0.10 13.29 -6.86
CA VAL A 104 1.26 13.84 -6.78
C VAL A 104 2.30 12.75 -7.03
N PRO A 105 3.19 12.90 -8.03
CA PRO A 105 4.36 12.03 -8.17
C PRO A 105 5.22 12.09 -6.91
N THR A 106 5.41 10.94 -6.26
CA THR A 106 6.16 10.81 -5.02
C THR A 106 7.29 9.80 -5.22
N ASP A 107 8.51 10.16 -4.82
CA ASP A 107 9.65 9.26 -4.88
C ASP A 107 9.68 8.31 -3.68
N TYR A 108 10.10 7.08 -3.95
CA TYR A 108 10.35 6.04 -2.97
C TYR A 108 11.82 5.63 -3.04
N VAL A 109 12.51 5.84 -1.93
CA VAL A 109 13.95 5.58 -1.78
C VAL A 109 14.25 4.10 -1.46
N ALA A 110 15.52 3.75 -1.57
CA ALA A 110 16.03 2.38 -1.53
C ALA A 110 15.48 1.53 -0.36
N ASP A 111 15.44 2.09 0.85
CA ASP A 111 15.05 1.36 2.05
C ASP A 111 13.54 1.11 2.16
N ARG A 112 12.72 1.90 1.46
CA ARG A 112 11.25 1.73 1.44
C ARG A 112 10.79 0.68 0.44
N LEU A 113 11.68 0.25 -0.46
CA LEU A 113 11.37 -0.65 -1.59
C LEU A 113 11.83 -2.09 -1.31
N ARG A 114 11.80 -2.51 -0.05
CA ARG A 114 12.32 -3.80 0.41
C ARG A 114 11.27 -4.89 0.48
N LEU A 115 10.24 -4.82 -0.36
CA LEU A 115 9.28 -5.92 -0.59
C LEU A 115 9.16 -6.23 -2.08
N THR A 116 8.85 -7.48 -2.40
CA THR A 116 8.31 -7.85 -3.71
C THR A 116 6.82 -7.51 -3.80
N PRO A 117 6.24 -7.34 -5.00
CA PRO A 117 4.80 -7.13 -5.15
C PRO A 117 3.95 -8.24 -4.52
N THR A 118 4.42 -9.49 -4.55
CA THR A 118 3.72 -10.62 -3.92
C THR A 118 3.70 -10.49 -2.39
N GLN A 119 4.84 -10.21 -1.76
CA GLN A 119 4.91 -10.02 -0.31
C GLN A 119 4.04 -8.86 0.16
N ALA A 120 4.08 -7.74 -0.56
CA ALA A 120 3.26 -6.58 -0.26
C ALA A 120 1.76 -6.90 -0.34
N ARG A 121 1.33 -7.64 -1.38
CA ARG A 121 -0.05 -8.10 -1.50
C ARG A 121 -0.45 -9.04 -0.37
N ASP A 122 0.38 -10.00 -0.01
CA ASP A 122 0.09 -10.92 1.08
C ASP A 122 -0.07 -10.18 2.42
N ALA A 123 0.73 -9.14 2.66
CA ALA A 123 0.58 -8.29 3.84
C ALA A 123 -0.75 -7.54 3.84
N VAL A 124 -1.15 -6.92 2.73
CA VAL A 124 -2.45 -6.24 2.63
C VAL A 124 -3.62 -7.22 2.79
N ARG A 125 -3.51 -8.45 2.28
CA ARG A 125 -4.51 -9.51 2.49
C ARG A 125 -4.65 -9.85 3.97
N GLU A 126 -3.52 -10.03 4.67
CA GLU A 126 -3.53 -10.30 6.11
C GLU A 126 -4.17 -9.14 6.89
N PHE A 127 -3.86 -7.88 6.53
CA PHE A 127 -4.49 -6.71 7.14
C PHE A 127 -6.01 -6.72 6.94
N VAL A 128 -6.52 -6.93 5.73
CA VAL A 128 -7.96 -6.95 5.45
C VAL A 128 -8.67 -8.12 6.16
N GLN A 129 -7.98 -9.25 6.35
CA GLN A 129 -8.52 -10.40 7.09
C GLN A 129 -8.59 -10.18 8.60
N THR A 130 -7.58 -9.51 9.17
CA THR A 130 -7.40 -9.43 10.62
C THR A 130 -7.78 -8.09 11.21
N GLY A 131 -7.76 -7.03 10.40
CA GLY A 131 -7.85 -5.63 10.84
C GLY A 131 -6.66 -5.16 11.66
N LYS A 132 -5.53 -5.89 11.62
CA LYS A 132 -4.33 -5.64 12.44
C LYS A 132 -3.11 -5.51 11.55
N ARG A 133 -2.04 -4.97 12.14
CA ARG A 133 -0.69 -4.96 11.54
C ARG A 133 -0.33 -6.37 11.03
N PRO A 134 0.01 -6.54 9.74
CA PRO A 134 0.45 -7.82 9.19
C PRO A 134 1.68 -8.41 9.89
N THR A 135 1.75 -9.74 9.97
CA THR A 135 2.83 -10.48 10.64
C THR A 135 3.69 -11.28 9.68
N ASN A 136 3.33 -11.32 8.40
CA ASN A 136 4.06 -12.00 7.34
C ASN A 136 5.27 -11.23 6.78
N ILE A 137 5.54 -10.02 7.29
CA ILE A 137 6.69 -9.16 6.94
C ILE A 137 7.27 -8.53 8.21
N GLU A 138 8.53 -8.10 8.14
CA GLU A 138 9.17 -7.32 9.20
C GLU A 138 8.80 -5.85 9.07
N TRP A 139 8.96 -5.12 10.18
CA TRP A 139 8.58 -3.73 10.26
C TRP A 139 9.69 -2.86 10.82
N ASP A 140 9.91 -1.74 10.14
CA ASP A 140 10.73 -0.65 10.62
C ASP A 140 9.80 0.43 11.19
N ASP A 141 9.90 0.65 12.50
CA ASP A 141 9.06 1.59 13.26
C ASP A 141 9.69 2.98 13.35
N ASP A 142 10.74 3.26 12.55
CA ASP A 142 11.44 4.54 12.58
C ASP A 142 10.46 5.72 12.39
N GLU A 143 10.36 6.51 13.46
CA GLU A 143 9.58 7.74 13.57
C GLU A 143 10.12 8.77 12.57
N GLU A 144 9.41 9.04 11.47
CA GLU A 144 9.55 10.33 10.77
C GLU A 144 8.85 11.47 11.51
#